data_AF-A0A945FWJ5-F1
#
_entry.id   AF-A0A945FWJ5-F1
#
_cell.length_a   1.000
_cell.length_b   1.000
_cell.length_c   1.000
_cell.angle_alpha   90.00
_cell.angle_beta   90.00
_cell.angle_gamma   90.00
#
_symmetry.space_group_name_H-M   'P 1'
#
loop_
_entity.id
_entity.type
_entity.pdbx_description
1 polymer ?
#
loop_
_entity_poly.entity_id
_entity_poly.type
_entity_poly.pdbx_seq_one_letter_code
_entity_poly.pdbx_strand_id
1 'polypeptide(L)'
;MDVKQERYTEAYSRIESSINTKHYFEAITIEESIISDRLASFLGATQTLAQDQIHRQSFANLIMLWKMATKNQGAIWENCDELVLKVDAWRKQRNKYVHGLVKFPYQKANIPNTIEFIKGAEKTAIDGKELANLVSVWRKRQAQVKRKYNKVQDQKTERDC
;
A
#
# COMPACT_ATOMS: atom_id res chain seq x y z
N MET A 1 -21.75 12.58 -2.47
CA MET A 1 -20.59 11.67 -2.68
C MET A 1 -20.10 11.26 -1.30
N ASP A 2 -19.70 10.01 -1.09
CA ASP A 2 -19.15 9.56 0.21
C ASP A 2 -17.81 10.28 0.48
N VAL A 3 -17.61 10.81 1.70
CA VAL A 3 -16.41 11.57 2.11
C VAL A 3 -15.13 10.78 1.85
N LYS A 4 -15.17 9.45 2.03
CA LYS A 4 -14.04 8.59 1.72
C LYS A 4 -13.69 8.59 0.23
N GLN A 5 -14.69 8.53 -0.63
CA GLN A 5 -14.49 8.55 -2.08
C GLN A 5 -13.93 9.89 -2.54
N GLU A 6 -14.43 11.00 -1.99
CA GLU A 6 -13.94 12.35 -2.28
C GLU A 6 -12.46 12.50 -1.90
N ARG A 7 -12.07 12.10 -0.68
CA ARG A 7 -10.66 12.17 -0.24
C ARG A 7 -9.72 11.32 -1.09
N TYR A 8 -10.19 10.18 -1.58
CA TYR A 8 -9.42 9.35 -2.51
C TYR A 8 -9.26 10.01 -3.87
N THR A 9 -10.31 10.62 -4.41
CA THR A 9 -10.25 11.37 -5.67
C THR A 9 -9.25 12.54 -5.56
N GLU A 10 -9.32 13.32 -4.47
CA GLU A 10 -8.36 14.40 -4.20
C GLU A 10 -6.93 13.87 -4.07
N ALA A 11 -6.71 12.77 -3.35
CA ALA A 11 -5.38 12.17 -3.18
C ALA A 11 -4.74 11.78 -4.52
N TYR A 12 -5.49 11.15 -5.42
CA TYR A 12 -4.98 10.82 -6.76
C TYR A 12 -4.74 12.06 -7.62
N SER A 13 -5.62 13.07 -7.55
CA SER A 13 -5.43 14.35 -8.24
C SER A 13 -4.12 15.03 -7.79
N ARG A 14 -3.86 15.04 -6.48
CA ARG A 14 -2.60 15.58 -5.93
C ARG A 14 -1.38 14.78 -6.37
N ILE A 15 -1.43 13.45 -6.37
CA ILE A 15 -0.32 12.63 -6.86
C ILE A 15 0.04 13.04 -8.30
N GLU A 16 -0.95 13.15 -9.19
CA GLU A 16 -0.72 13.57 -10.58
C GLU A 16 -0.12 14.97 -10.66
N SER A 17 -0.71 15.93 -9.94
CA SER A 17 -0.22 17.31 -9.89
C SER A 17 1.22 17.38 -9.37
N SER A 18 1.53 16.69 -8.28
CA SER A 18 2.86 16.66 -7.67
C SER A 18 3.90 16.02 -8.59
N ILE A 19 3.56 14.95 -9.32
CA ILE A 19 4.46 14.36 -10.33
C ILE A 19 4.71 15.37 -11.47
N ASN A 20 3.65 15.96 -12.03
CA ASN A 20 3.75 16.91 -13.15
C ASN A 20 4.53 18.19 -12.80
N THR A 21 4.43 18.62 -11.54
CA THR A 21 5.09 19.84 -11.03
C THR A 21 6.41 19.55 -10.31
N LYS A 22 6.93 18.30 -10.40
CA LYS A 22 8.21 17.86 -9.83
C LYS A 22 8.29 17.87 -8.29
N HIS A 23 7.14 17.84 -7.62
CA HIS A 23 7.02 17.66 -6.15
C HIS A 23 6.97 16.17 -5.77
N TYR A 24 7.95 15.39 -6.20
CA TYR A 24 7.93 13.92 -6.08
C TYR A 24 7.80 13.40 -4.64
N PHE A 25 8.34 14.12 -3.65
CA PHE A 25 8.24 13.71 -2.23
C PHE A 25 6.80 13.79 -1.69
N GLU A 26 6.01 14.75 -2.16
CA GLU A 26 4.59 14.86 -1.80
C GLU A 26 3.82 13.67 -2.38
N ALA A 27 4.00 13.38 -3.67
CA ALA A 27 3.39 12.23 -4.34
C ALA A 27 3.68 10.92 -3.57
N ILE A 28 4.96 10.67 -3.28
CA ILE A 28 5.42 9.51 -2.51
C ILE A 28 4.73 9.40 -1.14
N THR A 29 4.54 10.52 -0.45
CA THR A 29 3.91 10.55 0.88
C THR A 29 2.41 10.22 0.81
N ILE A 30 1.72 10.73 -0.21
CA ILE A 30 0.31 10.43 -0.45
C ILE A 30 0.14 8.96 -0.87
N GLU A 31 1.01 8.45 -1.74
CA GLU A 31 1.02 7.04 -2.18
C GLU A 31 1.17 6.08 -1.01
N GLU A 32 2.12 6.33 -0.10
CA GLU A 32 2.27 5.56 1.13
C GLU A 32 0.99 5.57 1.97
N SER A 33 0.36 6.74 2.09
CA SER A 33 -0.88 6.91 2.87
C SER A 33 -2.02 6.06 2.29
N ILE A 34 -2.17 6.06 0.96
CA ILE A 34 -3.15 5.23 0.26
C ILE A 34 -2.87 3.75 0.48
N ILE A 35 -1.64 3.30 0.23
CA ILE A 35 -1.28 1.88 0.37
C ILE A 35 -1.50 1.44 1.82
N SER A 36 -1.03 2.23 2.79
CA SER A 36 -1.20 1.95 4.22
C SER A 36 -2.67 1.82 4.61
N ASP A 37 -3.55 2.73 4.16
CA ASP A 37 -5.00 2.64 4.42
C ASP A 37 -5.63 1.38 3.80
N ARG A 38 -5.23 1.03 2.56
CA ARG A 38 -5.73 -0.19 1.91
C ARG A 38 -5.30 -1.46 2.65
N LEU A 39 -4.05 -1.53 3.10
CA LEU A 39 -3.51 -2.66 3.88
C LEU A 39 -4.17 -2.75 5.27
N ALA A 40 -4.26 -1.63 5.97
CA ALA A 40 -5.01 -1.50 7.22
C ALA A 40 -6.45 -2.02 7.10
N SER A 41 -7.16 -1.57 6.05
CA SER A 41 -8.53 -2.01 5.77
C SER A 41 -8.62 -3.52 5.46
N PHE A 42 -7.59 -4.11 4.85
CA PHE A 42 -7.53 -5.56 4.65
C PHE A 42 -7.32 -6.29 5.98
N LEU A 43 -6.32 -5.88 6.75
CA LEU A 43 -5.94 -6.52 8.02
C LEU A 43 -7.04 -6.44 9.09
N GLY A 44 -7.79 -5.35 9.12
CA GLY A 44 -8.99 -5.25 9.96
C GLY A 44 -10.11 -6.20 9.49
N ALA A 45 -10.23 -6.44 8.18
CA ALA A 45 -11.23 -7.36 7.64
C ALA A 45 -10.86 -8.84 7.82
N THR A 46 -9.56 -9.16 7.98
CA THR A 46 -9.06 -10.50 8.31
C THR A 46 -8.94 -10.72 9.82
N GLN A 47 -9.29 -9.73 10.66
CA GLN A 47 -9.09 -9.74 12.11
C GLN A 47 -7.63 -9.98 12.53
N THR A 48 -6.67 -9.74 11.62
CA THR A 48 -5.24 -9.84 11.91
C THR A 48 -4.78 -8.68 12.80
N LEU A 49 -5.48 -7.55 12.74
CA LEU A 49 -5.28 -6.41 13.63
C LEU A 49 -6.61 -5.95 14.19
N ALA A 50 -6.62 -5.63 15.49
CA ALA A 50 -7.71 -4.88 16.09
C ALA A 50 -7.71 -3.43 15.59
N GLN A 51 -8.90 -2.82 15.53
CA GLN A 51 -9.08 -1.48 14.94
C GLN A 51 -8.23 -0.39 15.62
N ASP A 52 -8.08 -0.48 16.94
CA ASP A 52 -7.27 0.44 17.76
C ASP A 52 -5.76 0.30 17.53
N GLN A 53 -5.32 -0.85 16.98
CA GLN A 53 -3.92 -1.12 16.67
C GLN A 53 -3.53 -0.72 15.25
N ILE A 54 -4.48 -0.63 14.31
CA ILE A 54 -4.22 -0.36 12.89
C ILE A 54 -3.40 0.91 12.68
N HIS A 55 -3.75 2.00 13.37
CA HIS A 55 -3.10 3.31 13.19
C HIS A 55 -1.73 3.42 13.86
N ARG A 56 -1.32 2.42 14.65
CA ARG A 56 -0.01 2.39 15.34
C ARG A 56 1.06 1.65 14.55
N GLN A 57 0.69 1.07 13.41
CA GLN A 57 1.59 0.22 12.64
C GLN A 57 2.48 1.06 11.73
N SER A 58 3.77 0.72 11.69
CA SER A 58 4.67 1.22 10.65
C SER A 58 4.30 0.61 9.30
N PHE A 59 4.65 1.30 8.21
CA PHE A 59 4.40 0.78 6.87
C PHE A 59 5.08 -0.58 6.62
N ALA A 60 6.28 -0.78 7.15
CA ALA A 60 6.98 -2.07 7.10
C ALA A 60 6.18 -3.17 7.82
N ASN A 61 5.59 -2.86 8.99
CA ASN A 61 4.81 -3.84 9.73
C ASN A 61 3.49 -4.19 9.03
N LEU A 62 2.82 -3.21 8.41
CA LEU A 62 1.62 -3.46 7.60
C LEU A 62 1.89 -4.43 6.45
N ILE A 63 3.03 -4.27 5.74
CA ILE A 63 3.41 -5.17 4.64
C ILE A 63 3.72 -6.59 5.16
N MET A 64 4.41 -6.70 6.29
CA MET A 64 4.70 -7.99 6.91
C MET A 64 3.42 -8.72 7.32
N LEU A 65 2.51 -8.03 8.03
CA LEU A 65 1.23 -8.60 8.46
C LEU A 65 0.36 -8.97 7.26
N TRP A 66 0.36 -8.14 6.21
CA TRP A 66 -0.34 -8.46 4.96
C TRP A 66 0.14 -9.77 4.36
N LYS A 67 1.46 -9.96 4.24
CA LYS A 67 2.07 -11.20 3.75
C LYS A 67 1.66 -12.42 4.58
N MET A 68 1.59 -12.29 5.90
CA MET A 68 1.17 -13.37 6.78
C MET A 68 -0.31 -13.69 6.60
N ALA A 69 -1.17 -12.68 6.61
CA ALA A 69 -2.62 -12.83 6.51
C ALA A 69 -3.07 -13.54 5.22
N THR A 70 -2.36 -13.33 4.10
CA THR A 70 -2.66 -13.99 2.82
C THR A 70 -2.09 -15.40 2.71
N LYS A 71 -1.19 -15.81 3.60
CA LYS A 71 -0.55 -17.14 3.60
C LYS A 71 -1.05 -18.09 4.68
N ASN A 72 -1.93 -17.62 5.56
CA ASN A 72 -2.51 -18.46 6.61
C ASN A 72 -3.23 -19.67 5.99
N GLN A 73 -3.07 -20.84 6.60
CA GLN A 73 -3.74 -22.06 6.16
C GLN A 73 -5.26 -21.87 6.21
N GLY A 74 -5.97 -22.21 5.13
CA GLY A 74 -7.40 -21.96 4.99
C GLY A 74 -7.76 -20.51 4.59
N ALA A 75 -6.78 -19.67 4.25
CA ALA A 75 -7.04 -18.35 3.69
C ALA A 75 -7.84 -18.46 2.38
N ILE A 76 -8.92 -17.70 2.30
CA ILE A 76 -9.79 -17.61 1.12
C ILE A 76 -9.32 -16.53 0.13
N TRP A 77 -8.22 -15.83 0.45
CA TRP A 77 -7.77 -14.62 -0.23
C TRP A 77 -7.04 -14.94 -1.53
N GLU A 78 -7.11 -14.04 -2.52
CA GLU A 78 -6.35 -14.20 -3.75
C GLU A 78 -4.84 -14.10 -3.45
N ASN A 79 -4.04 -14.93 -4.12
CA ASN A 79 -2.59 -14.83 -4.07
C ASN A 79 -2.13 -13.44 -4.57
N CYS A 80 -1.25 -12.81 -3.80
CA CYS A 80 -0.69 -11.50 -4.12
C CYS A 80 0.82 -11.41 -3.81
N ASP A 81 1.54 -12.54 -3.82
CA ASP A 81 2.97 -12.59 -3.47
C ASP A 81 3.82 -11.62 -4.28
N GLU A 82 3.57 -11.52 -5.59
CA GLU A 82 4.28 -10.58 -6.46
C GLU A 82 3.99 -9.11 -6.08
N LEU A 83 2.73 -8.79 -5.75
CA LEU A 83 2.35 -7.43 -5.35
C LEU A 83 2.97 -7.06 -4.00
N VAL A 84 3.01 -7.99 -3.05
CA VAL A 84 3.70 -7.81 -1.76
C VAL A 84 5.18 -7.52 -1.96
N LEU A 85 5.86 -8.28 -2.84
CA LEU A 85 7.27 -8.06 -3.16
C LEU A 85 7.51 -6.69 -3.79
N LYS A 86 6.66 -6.28 -4.73
CA LYS A 86 6.74 -4.96 -5.37
C LYS A 86 6.55 -3.82 -4.35
N VAL A 87 5.58 -3.95 -3.44
CA VAL A 87 5.35 -2.95 -2.39
C VAL A 87 6.51 -2.87 -1.38
N ASP A 88 7.10 -4.00 -0.95
CA ASP A 88 8.27 -3.97 -0.06
C ASP A 88 9.51 -3.40 -0.77
N ALA A 89 9.72 -3.73 -2.05
CA ALA A 89 10.79 -3.14 -2.84
C ALA A 89 10.61 -1.62 -2.98
N TRP A 90 9.39 -1.16 -3.27
CA TRP A 90 9.06 0.26 -3.33
C TRP A 90 9.25 0.96 -1.98
N ARG A 91 8.83 0.35 -0.85
CA ARG A 91 9.09 0.89 0.49
C ARG A 91 10.57 1.21 0.71
N LYS A 92 11.48 0.34 0.27
CA LYS A 92 12.93 0.56 0.42
C LYS A 92 13.39 1.77 -0.40
N GLN A 93 12.90 1.91 -1.64
CA GLN A 93 13.17 3.10 -2.46
C GLN A 93 12.58 4.37 -1.83
N ARG A 94 11.32 4.32 -1.38
CA ARG A 94 10.67 5.42 -0.67
C ARG A 94 11.49 5.89 0.52
N ASN A 95 11.92 4.96 1.38
CA ASN A 95 12.73 5.30 2.56
C ASN A 95 14.05 5.97 2.16
N LYS A 96 14.69 5.49 1.08
CA LYS A 96 15.91 6.09 0.53
C LYS A 96 15.66 7.54 0.12
N TYR A 97 14.61 7.85 -0.64
CA TYR A 97 14.42 9.20 -1.16
C TYR A 97 13.81 10.17 -0.14
N VAL A 98 12.78 9.76 0.60
CA VAL A 98 12.11 10.60 1.62
C VAL A 98 13.07 11.03 2.72
N HIS A 99 14.01 10.16 3.12
CA HIS A 99 14.97 10.49 4.17
C HIS A 99 16.34 10.90 3.63
N GLY A 100 16.60 10.73 2.34
CA GLY A 100 17.96 10.79 1.78
C GLY A 100 18.40 12.14 1.26
N LEU A 101 17.51 13.12 1.07
CA LEU A 101 17.83 14.36 0.35
C LEU A 101 19.04 15.10 0.95
N VAL A 102 19.16 15.08 2.28
CA VAL A 102 20.27 15.71 3.02
C VAL A 102 21.12 14.70 3.79
N LYS A 103 20.83 13.40 3.69
CA LYS A 103 21.57 12.36 4.41
C LYS A 103 22.71 11.83 3.55
N PHE A 104 23.91 11.89 4.08
CA PHE A 104 25.12 11.37 3.43
C PHE A 104 25.56 10.07 4.12
N PRO A 105 25.74 8.96 3.37
CA PRO A 105 26.31 7.75 3.94
C PRO A 105 27.76 8.00 4.37
N TYR A 106 28.18 7.35 5.46
CA TYR A 106 29.55 7.44 5.98
C TYR A 106 30.62 7.01 4.95
N GLN A 107 30.25 6.13 4.01
CA GLN A 107 31.07 5.76 2.87
C GLN A 107 30.74 6.69 1.68
N LYS A 108 31.61 7.68 1.44
CA LYS A 108 31.45 8.75 0.44
C LYS A 108 31.56 8.27 -1.02
N ALA A 109 32.04 7.05 -1.25
CA ALA A 109 32.10 6.48 -2.59
C ALA A 109 30.67 6.15 -3.04
N ASN A 110 30.19 6.81 -4.10
CA ASN A 110 28.87 6.62 -4.72
C ASN A 110 27.69 7.42 -4.13
N ILE A 111 27.94 8.65 -3.65
CA ILE A 111 26.83 9.59 -3.39
C ILE A 111 26.30 10.10 -4.76
N PRO A 112 25.03 9.84 -5.12
CA PRO A 112 24.46 10.37 -6.35
C PRO A 112 24.43 11.89 -6.28
N ASN A 113 24.64 12.55 -7.42
CA ASN A 113 24.45 14.00 -7.49
C ASN A 113 22.95 14.34 -7.33
N THR A 114 22.64 15.61 -7.08
CA THR A 114 21.26 16.07 -6.85
C THR A 114 20.33 15.71 -8.00
N ILE A 115 20.79 15.80 -9.25
CA ILE A 115 19.96 15.49 -10.43
C ILE A 115 19.59 14.01 -10.47
N GLU A 116 20.56 13.12 -10.24
CA GLU A 116 20.35 11.68 -10.16
C GLU A 116 19.43 11.30 -8.98
N PHE A 117 19.61 11.97 -7.84
CA PHE A 117 18.76 11.76 -6.67
C PHE A 117 17.30 12.12 -6.97
N ILE A 118 17.06 13.28 -7.59
CA ILE A 118 15.72 13.74 -7.95
C ILE A 118 15.10 12.84 -9.03
N LYS A 119 15.86 12.38 -10.03
CA LYS A 119 15.38 11.37 -11.00
C LYS A 119 14.98 10.05 -10.32
N GLY A 120 15.72 9.64 -9.29
CA GLY A 120 15.35 8.49 -8.46
C GLY A 120 14.05 8.70 -7.69
N ALA A 121 13.82 9.90 -7.15
CA ALA A 121 12.57 10.27 -6.50
C ALA A 121 11.39 10.32 -7.49
N GLU A 122 11.60 10.85 -8.70
CA GLU A 122 10.62 10.85 -9.79
C GLU A 122 10.16 9.44 -10.12
N LYS A 123 11.11 8.54 -10.38
CA LYS A 123 10.80 7.13 -10.66
C LYS A 123 10.03 6.50 -9.50
N THR A 124 10.42 6.79 -8.26
CA THR A 124 9.77 6.24 -7.07
C THR A 124 8.33 6.73 -6.93
N ALA A 125 8.05 7.99 -7.27
CA ALA A 125 6.67 8.51 -7.31
C ALA A 125 5.84 7.83 -8.40
N ILE A 126 6.38 7.70 -9.62
CA ILE A 126 5.68 7.03 -10.72
C ILE A 126 5.35 5.57 -10.37
N ASP A 127 6.34 4.82 -9.86
CA ASP A 127 6.16 3.44 -9.41
C ASP A 127 5.13 3.36 -8.26
N GLY A 128 5.18 4.32 -7.33
CA GLY A 128 4.31 4.33 -6.15
C GLY A 128 2.86 4.63 -6.49
N LYS A 129 2.60 5.54 -7.43
CA LYS A 129 1.28 5.78 -8.01
C LYS A 129 0.69 4.50 -8.61
N GLU A 130 1.46 3.77 -9.41
CA GLU A 130 1.02 2.50 -9.98
C GLU A 130 0.67 1.48 -8.88
N LEU A 131 1.55 1.34 -7.89
CA LEU A 131 1.32 0.42 -6.77
C LEU A 131 0.11 0.81 -5.90
N ALA A 132 -0.10 2.10 -5.65
CA ALA A 132 -1.27 2.60 -4.92
C ALA A 132 -2.58 2.19 -5.62
N ASN A 133 -2.61 2.27 -6.96
CA ASN A 133 -3.73 1.80 -7.76
C ASN A 133 -3.87 0.27 -7.70
N LEU A 134 -2.79 -0.49 -7.93
CA LEU A 134 -2.80 -1.96 -7.91
C LEU A 134 -3.28 -2.51 -6.57
N VAL A 135 -2.79 -1.97 -5.45
CA VAL A 135 -3.22 -2.36 -4.10
C VAL A 135 -4.69 -1.98 -3.86
N SER A 136 -5.14 -0.82 -4.36
CA SER A 136 -6.54 -0.41 -4.26
C SER A 136 -7.48 -1.36 -5.01
N VAL A 137 -7.11 -1.75 -6.23
CA VAL A 137 -7.87 -2.73 -7.04
C VAL A 137 -7.85 -4.10 -6.38
N TRP A 138 -6.68 -4.57 -5.95
CA TRP A 138 -6.55 -5.84 -5.23
C TRP A 138 -7.43 -5.88 -3.97
N ARG A 139 -7.43 -4.80 -3.16
CA ARG A 139 -8.26 -4.72 -1.94
C ARG A 139 -9.75 -4.82 -2.26
N LYS A 140 -10.21 -4.18 -3.34
CA LYS A 140 -11.60 -4.26 -3.83
C LYS A 140 -11.96 -5.71 -4.19
N ARG A 141 -11.08 -6.44 -4.88
CA ARG A 141 -11.28 -7.87 -5.18
C ARG A 141 -11.37 -8.72 -3.91
N GLN A 142 -10.48 -8.51 -2.93
CA GLN A 142 -10.56 -9.24 -1.65
C GLN A 142 -11.89 -9.01 -0.91
N ALA A 143 -12.45 -7.80 -0.98
CA ALA A 143 -13.76 -7.52 -0.41
C ALA A 143 -14.88 -8.31 -1.11
N GLN A 144 -14.79 -8.50 -2.43
CA GLN A 144 -15.74 -9.31 -3.19
C GLN A 144 -15.59 -10.81 -2.86
N VAL A 145 -14.35 -11.30 -2.73
CA VAL A 145 -14.06 -12.67 -2.30
C VAL A 145 -14.68 -12.97 -0.94
N LYS A 146 -14.47 -12.10 0.06
CA LYS A 146 -15.10 -12.24 1.39
C LYS A 146 -16.63 -12.33 1.30
N ARG A 147 -17.24 -11.43 0.53
CA ARG A 147 -18.71 -11.40 0.35
C ARG A 147 -19.25 -12.68 -0.28
N LYS A 148 -18.56 -13.20 -1.30
CA LYS A 148 -18.94 -14.48 -1.95
C LYS A 148 -18.80 -15.64 -0.98
N TYR A 149 -17.70 -15.71 -0.24
CA TYR A 149 -17.48 -16.77 0.74
C TYR A 149 -18.57 -16.79 1.82
N ASN A 150 -18.89 -15.64 2.42
CA ASN A 150 -19.94 -15.55 3.44
C ASN A 150 -21.29 -16.04 2.92
N LYS A 151 -21.72 -15.60 1.72
CA LYS A 151 -22.97 -16.07 1.10
C LYS A 151 -23.03 -17.59 0.92
N VAL A 152 -21.91 -18.23 0.57
CA VAL A 152 -21.85 -19.69 0.40
C VAL A 152 -21.94 -20.41 1.74
N GLN A 153 -21.37 -19.84 2.81
CA GLN A 153 -21.46 -20.40 4.16
C GLN A 153 -22.88 -20.29 4.71
N ASP A 154 -23.52 -19.12 4.59
CA ASP A 154 -24.89 -18.90 5.07
C ASP A 154 -25.89 -19.89 4.42
N GLN A 155 -25.77 -20.10 3.10
CA GLN A 155 -26.59 -21.07 2.35
C GLN A 155 -26.30 -22.54 2.66
N LYS A 156 -25.16 -22.87 3.27
CA LYS A 156 -24.86 -24.22 3.75
C LYS A 156 -25.49 -24.43 5.12
N THR A 157 -25.33 -23.46 6.03
CA THR A 157 -25.93 -23.50 7.36
C THR A 157 -27.46 -23.61 7.31
N GLU A 158 -28.12 -22.95 6.35
CA GLU A 158 -29.58 -23.07 6.14
C GLU A 158 -30.04 -24.43 5.56
N ARG A 159 -29.13 -25.22 4.97
CA ARG A 159 -29.44 -26.55 4.43
C ARG A 159 -29.16 -27.69 5.40
N ASP A 160 -28.34 -27.42 6.42
CA ASP A 160 -27.95 -28.36 7.45
C ASP A 160 -28.81 -28.22 8.74
N CYS A 161 -29.77 -27.28 8.76
CA CYS A 161 -30.80 -27.10 9.80
C CYS A 161 -32.18 -27.57 9.30
#